data_AF-A0A9E2LHJ8-F1
#
_entry.id   AF-A0A9E2LHJ8-F1
#
_cell.length_a   1.000
_cell.length_b   1.000
_cell.length_c   1.000
_cell.angle_alpha   90.00
_cell.angle_beta   90.00
_cell.angle_gamma   90.00
#
_symmetry.space_group_name_H-M   'P 1'
#
loop_
_entity.id
_entity.type
_entity.pdbx_description
1 polymer ?
#
loop_
_entity_poly.entity_id
_entity_poly.type
_entity_poly.pdbx_seq_one_letter_code
_entity_poly.pdbx_strand_id
1 'polypeptide(L)' 'DGGFLALAALWRAGRDGEPDAFALLTAEPGPDVAPYHSRGVLPLPPDLWADWLFDRRPAEDLLAPPPAGTLLAEAAPRG' A
#
# COMPACT_ATOMS: atom_id res chain seq x y z
N ASP A 1 -12.65 -0.43 9.29
CA ASP A 1 -12.62 -0.84 10.72
C ASP A 1 -11.84 0.16 11.60
N GLY A 2 -11.17 1.17 11.03
CA GLY A 2 -10.35 2.12 11.79
C GLY A 2 -9.02 1.53 12.26
N GLY A 3 -8.62 0.36 11.74
CA GLY A 3 -7.37 -0.29 12.06
C GLY A 3 -6.16 0.39 11.41
N PHE A 4 -4.98 -0.18 11.66
CA PHE A 4 -3.74 0.26 11.03
C PHE A 4 -3.75 -0.01 9.52
N LEU A 5 -3.33 0.99 8.75
CA LEU A 5 -3.09 0.87 7.32
C LEU A 5 -1.62 0.50 7.08
N ALA A 6 -1.38 -0.68 6.51
CA ALA A 6 -0.05 -1.10 6.07
C ALA A 6 0.01 -1.09 4.53
N LEU A 7 0.93 -0.31 3.97
CA LEU A 7 1.09 -0.17 2.52
C LEU A 7 2.27 -1.01 2.02
N ALA A 8 2.07 -1.75 0.94
CA ALA A 8 3.13 -2.52 0.31
C ALA A 8 4.26 -1.59 -0.21
N ALA A 9 5.50 -1.94 0.11
CA ALA A 9 6.68 -1.14 -0.25
C ALA A 9 7.90 -2.05 -0.47
N LEU A 10 8.78 -1.63 -1.36
CA LEU A 10 10.13 -2.17 -1.45
C LEU A 10 11.07 -1.26 -0.67
N TRP A 11 12.06 -1.83 0.01
CA TRP A 11 13.09 -1.08 0.70
C TRP A 11 14.48 -1.54 0.27
N ARG A 12 15.46 -0.67 0.46
CA ARG A 12 16.88 -0.98 0.26
C ARG A 12 17.72 -0.22 1.27
N ALA A 13 18.74 -0.89 1.81
CA ALA A 13 19.75 -0.24 2.62
C ALA A 13 20.51 0.83 1.82
N GLY A 14 20.86 1.93 2.47
CA GLY A 14 21.74 2.95 1.90
C GLY A 14 23.16 2.42 1.64
N ARG A 15 23.90 3.06 0.72
CA ARG A 15 25.36 2.85 0.57
C ARG A 15 26.12 3.74 1.55
N ASP A 16 27.43 3.60 1.66
CA ASP A 16 28.27 4.33 2.62
C ASP A 16 27.92 5.83 2.73
N GLY A 17 27.28 6.21 3.84
CA GLY A 17 26.87 7.59 4.16
C GLY A 17 25.49 8.01 3.63
N GLU A 18 24.80 7.17 2.87
CA GLU A 18 23.42 7.37 2.40
C GLU A 18 22.41 6.72 3.37
N PRO A 19 21.20 7.32 3.54
CA PRO A 19 20.17 6.72 4.37
C PRO A 19 19.50 5.52 3.68
N ASP A 20 18.91 4.65 4.49
CA ASP A 20 17.98 3.64 3.99
C ASP A 20 16.78 4.30 3.31
N ALA A 21 16.28 3.65 2.26
CA ALA A 21 15.18 4.19 1.46
C ALA A 21 14.13 3.12 1.16
N PHE A 22 12.90 3.58 0.95
CA PHE A 22 11.79 2.74 0.50
C PHE A 22 10.97 3.45 -0.57
N ALA A 23 10.23 2.66 -1.34
CA ALA A 23 9.26 3.14 -2.32
C ALA A 23 7.94 2.38 -2.14
N LEU A 24 6.84 3.12 -2.02
CA LEU A 24 5.50 2.54 -2.03
C LEU A 24 5.21 1.94 -3.40
N LEU A 25 4.70 0.72 -3.41
CA LEU A 25 4.20 0.09 -4.62
C LEU A 25 2.83 0.68 -4.95
N THR A 26 2.60 0.92 -6.24
CA THR A 26 1.32 1.42 -6.74
C THR A 26 0.82 0.54 -7.88
N ALA A 27 -0.49 0.54 -8.09
CA ALA A 27 -1.16 -0.11 -9.22
C ALA A 27 -2.28 0.80 -9.76
N GLU A 28 -3.15 0.24 -10.61
CA GLU A 28 -4.48 0.83 -10.82
C GLU A 28 -5.18 1.03 -9.46
N PRO A 29 -5.91 2.14 -9.28
CA PRO A 29 -6.57 2.44 -8.03
C PRO A 29 -7.75 1.48 -7.78
N GLY A 30 -8.00 1.18 -6.50
CA GLY A 30 -9.28 0.58 -6.11
C GLY A 30 -10.45 1.57 -6.26
N PRO A 31 -11.72 1.10 -6.22
CA PRO A 31 -12.90 1.92 -6.44
C PRO A 31 -13.01 3.16 -5.54
N ASP A 32 -12.47 3.08 -4.32
CA ASP A 32 -12.52 4.18 -3.35
C ASP A 32 -11.55 5.33 -3.68
N VAL A 33 -10.51 5.07 -4.48
CA VAL A 33 -9.48 6.06 -4.87
C VAL A 33 -9.61 6.50 -6.33
N ALA A 34 -10.16 5.64 -7.19
CA ALA A 34 -10.30 5.89 -8.62
C ALA A 34 -10.96 7.23 -9.00
N PRO A 35 -11.93 7.78 -8.24
CA PRO A 35 -12.51 9.10 -8.53
C PRO A 35 -11.52 10.27 -8.36
N TYR A 36 -10.40 10.06 -7.65
CA TYR A 36 -9.49 11.12 -7.21
C TYR A 36 -8.10 11.04 -7.85
N HIS A 37 -7.64 9.83 -8.22
CA HIS A 37 -6.30 9.63 -8.76
C HIS A 37 -6.24 8.43 -9.70
N SER A 38 -5.33 8.46 -10.67
CA SER A 38 -5.13 7.39 -11.67
C SER A 38 -4.22 6.24 -11.21
N ARG A 39 -3.70 6.32 -9.99
CA ARG A 39 -2.79 5.34 -9.38
C ARG A 39 -3.10 5.26 -7.89
N GLY A 40 -3.17 4.05 -7.36
CA GLY A 40 -3.43 3.80 -5.94
C GLY A 40 -2.27 3.09 -5.26
N VAL A 41 -2.08 3.37 -3.97
CA VAL A 41 -1.26 2.54 -3.09
C VAL A 41 -1.96 1.22 -2.81
N LEU A 42 -1.19 0.20 -2.42
CA LEU A 42 -1.67 -1.15 -2.18
C LEU A 42 -1.70 -1.46 -0.67
N PRO A 43 -2.84 -1.28 0.01
CA PRO A 43 -2.96 -1.66 1.41
C PRO A 43 -3.07 -3.19 1.54
N LEU A 44 -2.30 -3.77 2.47
CA LEU A 44 -2.34 -5.20 2.77
C LEU A 44 -3.12 -5.44 4.07
N PRO A 45 -4.13 -6.33 4.08
CA PRO A 45 -4.83 -6.69 5.30
C PRO A 45 -3.90 -7.45 6.27
N PRO A 46 -4.15 -7.39 7.59
CA PRO A 46 -3.24 -7.95 8.61
C PRO A 46 -2.87 -9.42 8.45
N ASP A 47 -3.79 -10.23 7.92
CA ASP A 47 -3.59 -11.66 7.67
C ASP A 47 -2.59 -11.95 6.54
N LEU A 48 -2.31 -10.98 5.67
CA LEU A 48 -1.34 -11.09 4.57
C LEU A 48 0.03 -10.51 4.88
N TRP A 49 0.23 -9.85 6.03
CA TRP A 49 1.50 -9.19 6.35
C TRP A 49 2.68 -10.16 6.40
N ALA A 50 2.49 -11.32 7.03
CA ALA A 50 3.54 -12.32 7.11
C ALA A 50 3.87 -12.93 5.75
N ASP A 51 2.86 -13.06 4.88
CA ASP A 51 3.06 -13.58 3.53
C ASP A 51 3.85 -12.59 2.66
N TRP A 52 3.61 -11.30 2.83
CA TRP A 52 4.38 -10.22 2.19
C TRP A 52 5.80 -10.09 2.74
N LEU A 53 5.95 -9.93 4.05
CA LEU A 53 7.25 -9.64 4.68
C LEU A 53 8.25 -10.79 4.60
N PHE A 54 7.75 -12.03 4.51
CA PHE A 54 8.58 -13.24 4.49
C PHE A 54 8.50 -14.02 3.17
N ASP A 55 8.00 -13.39 2.10
CA ASP A 55 7.95 -13.96 0.74
C ASP A 55 7.33 -15.39 0.71
N ARG A 56 6.19 -15.57 1.39
CA ARG A 56 5.54 -16.89 1.54
C ARG A 56 4.50 -17.18 0.44
N ARG A 57 4.15 -16.17 -0.35
CA ARG A 57 3.25 -16.28 -1.50
C ARG A 57 3.78 -15.42 -2.64
N PRO A 58 3.50 -15.77 -3.90
CA PRO A 58 3.80 -14.92 -5.05
C PRO A 58 3.25 -13.50 -4.85
N ALA A 59 4.05 -12.49 -5.19
CA ALA A 59 3.67 -11.10 -5.02
C ALA A 59 2.41 -10.74 -5.85
N GLU A 60 2.22 -11.34 -7.02
CA GLU A 60 1.02 -11.17 -7.84
C GLU A 60 -0.28 -11.62 -7.18
N ASP A 61 -0.21 -12.54 -6.21
CA ASP A 61 -1.38 -12.99 -5.42
C ASP A 61 -1.72 -12.02 -4.28
N LEU A 62 -0.79 -11.13 -3.93
CA LEU A 62 -0.91 -10.17 -2.82
C LEU A 62 -1.16 -8.74 -3.32
N LEU A 63 -0.57 -8.37 -4.46
CA LEU A 63 -0.50 -6.99 -4.97
C LEU A 63 -1.64 -6.71 -5.98
N ALA A 64 -2.87 -6.67 -5.48
CA ALA A 64 -4.06 -6.32 -6.26
C ALA A 64 -4.67 -4.98 -5.80
N PRO A 65 -5.32 -4.21 -6.70
CA PRO A 65 -6.10 -3.05 -6.30
C PRO A 65 -7.11 -3.41 -5.19
N PRO A 66 -7.23 -2.61 -4.12
CA PRO A 66 -8.12 -2.94 -3.02
C PRO A 66 -9.58 -2.92 -3.47
N PRO A 67 -10.44 -3.82 -2.94
CA PRO A 67 -11.87 -3.83 -3.25
C PRO A 67 -12.55 -2.56 -2.69
N ALA A 68 -13.76 -2.28 -3.19
CA ALA A 68 -14.57 -1.17 -2.68
C ALA A 68 -14.84 -1.31 -1.17
N GLY A 69 -14.86 -0.18 -0.46
CA GLY A 69 -15.06 -0.13 0.98
C GLY A 69 -13.80 -0.43 1.80
N THR A 70 -12.63 -0.55 1.17
CA THR A 70 -11.35 -0.69 1.89
C THR A 70 -10.94 0.64 2.52
N LEU A 71 -11.17 1.75 1.81
CA LEU A 71 -10.83 3.09 2.27
C LEU A 71 -12.08 3.98 2.30
N LEU A 72 -12.15 4.84 3.32
CA LEU A 72 -13.11 5.93 3.37
C LEU A 72 -12.38 7.24 3.04
N ALA A 73 -12.66 7.80 1.87
CA ALA A 73 -12.12 9.09 1.47
C ALA A 73 -13.01 10.23 1.97
N GLU A 74 -12.44 11.16 2.72
CA GLU A 74 -13.14 12.35 3.22
C GLU A 74 -12.40 13.62 2.82
N ALA A 75 -13.12 14.73 2.69
CA ALA A 75 -12.52 16.02 2.42
C ALA A 75 -11.69 16.47 3.64
N ALA A 76 -10.38 16.66 3.42
CA ALA A 76 -9.52 17.23 4.44
C ALA A 76 -9.95 18.69 4.75
N PRO A 77 -9.92 19.14 6.01
CA PRO A 77 -10.14 20.54 6.35
C PRO A 77 -9.19 21.42 5.53
N ARG A 78 -9.73 22.50 4.96
CA ARG A 78 -8.89 23.56 4.40
C ARG A 78 -8.40 24.40 5.58
N GLY A 79 -7.08 24.39 5.79
CA GLY A 79 -6.40 25.37 6.66
C GLY A 79 -6.42 26.76 6.04
#